data_AF-A0A2G3E121-F1
#
_entry.id   AF-A0A2G3E121-F1
#
_cell.length_a   1.000
_cell.length_b   1.000
_cell.length_c   1.000
_cell.angle_alpha   90.00
_cell.angle_beta   90.00
_cell.angle_gamma   90.00
#
_symmetry.space_group_name_H-M   'P 1'
#
loop_
_entity.id
_entity.type
_entity.pdbx_description
1 polymer ?
#
loop_
_entity_poly.entity_id
_entity_poly.type
_entity_poly.pdbx_seq_one_letter_code
_entity_poly.pdbx_strand_id
1 'polypeptide(L)'
;MVTFGRTQVATRFFVNNAYTNYGQSLYIVGNIAELGNWNPDKAVGCFFNNTASIANYPTWFYDISLPAGTRIEYKYIKKDAAGNVVWESGSNHVYTTVTNGTGTVVDTW
;
A
#
# COMPACT_ATOMS: atom_id res chain seq x y z
N MET A 1 1.97 16.67 26.46
CA MET A 1 1.06 15.51 26.43
C MET A 1 1.62 14.56 25.38
N VAL A 2 2.28 13.47 25.79
CA VAL A 2 2.87 12.50 24.87
C VAL A 2 1.73 11.57 24.46
N THR A 3 1.27 11.67 23.22
CA THR A 3 0.28 10.73 22.69
C THR A 3 1.01 9.39 22.52
N PHE A 4 0.75 8.42 23.39
CA PHE A 4 1.21 7.05 23.19
C PHE A 4 0.69 6.60 21.82
N GLY A 5 1.61 6.30 20.89
CA GLY A 5 1.26 5.87 19.54
C GLY A 5 0.31 4.67 19.60
N ARG A 6 -0.75 4.70 18.79
CA ARG A 6 -1.69 3.57 18.69
C ARG A 6 -0.90 2.28 18.38
N THR A 7 -1.32 1.16 18.95
CA THR A 7 -0.77 -0.17 18.62
C THR A 7 -0.75 -0.35 17.11
N GLN A 8 0.38 -0.77 16.57
CA GLN A 8 0.55 -1.03 15.14
C GLN A 8 0.56 -2.53 14.86
N VAL A 9 0.08 -2.90 13.69
CA VAL A 9 0.12 -4.27 13.15
C VAL A 9 0.72 -4.24 11.74
N ALA A 10 1.55 -5.23 11.42
CA ALA A 10 2.08 -5.37 10.06
C ALA A 10 1.00 -5.95 9.16
N THR A 11 0.70 -5.29 8.04
CA THR A 11 -0.22 -5.79 7.02
C THR A 11 0.54 -5.97 5.71
N ARG A 12 0.55 -7.19 5.18
CA ARG A 12 1.10 -7.49 3.86
C ARG A 12 0.05 -7.22 2.80
N PHE A 13 0.34 -6.31 1.88
CA PHE A 13 -0.48 -6.08 0.70
C PHE A 13 0.10 -6.85 -0.48
N PHE A 14 -0.75 -7.57 -1.20
CA PHE A 14 -0.47 -8.12 -2.52
C PHE A 14 -1.35 -7.42 -3.55
N VAL A 15 -0.77 -7.03 -4.68
CA VAL A 15 -1.50 -6.38 -5.78
C VAL A 15 -1.24 -7.15 -7.06
N ASN A 16 -2.25 -7.86 -7.53
CA ASN A 16 -2.18 -8.64 -8.76
C ASN A 16 -2.45 -7.77 -9.99
N ASN A 17 -1.90 -8.19 -11.14
CA ASN A 17 -2.13 -7.56 -12.46
C ASN A 17 -1.74 -6.07 -12.54
N ALA A 18 -0.84 -5.59 -11.68
CA ALA A 18 -0.38 -4.21 -11.69
C ALA A 18 0.78 -4.02 -12.69
N TYR A 19 0.47 -4.03 -13.99
CA TYR A 19 1.46 -3.84 -15.06
C TYR A 19 2.04 -2.42 -15.06
N THR A 20 3.35 -2.27 -15.21
CA THR A 20 4.05 -0.97 -15.22
C THR A 20 4.81 -0.76 -16.52
N ASN A 21 4.90 0.50 -16.96
CA ASN A 21 5.87 0.87 -17.98
C ASN A 21 7.29 0.90 -17.40
N TYR A 22 8.31 0.86 -18.26
CA TYR A 22 9.69 1.01 -17.82
C TYR A 22 9.88 2.33 -17.07
N GLY A 23 10.53 2.29 -15.90
CA GLY A 23 10.72 3.44 -15.03
C GLY A 23 9.54 3.74 -14.08
N GLN A 24 8.43 3.02 -14.17
CA GLN A 24 7.35 3.10 -13.19
C GLN A 24 7.50 2.07 -12.07
N SER A 25 7.01 2.43 -10.88
CA SER A 25 6.89 1.53 -9.73
C SER A 25 5.55 1.70 -9.05
N LEU A 26 5.11 0.67 -8.34
CA LEU A 26 3.84 0.65 -7.62
C LEU A 26 4.01 1.16 -6.17
N TYR A 27 3.04 1.95 -5.71
CA TYR A 27 2.95 2.51 -4.36
C TYR A 27 1.51 2.44 -3.88
N ILE A 28 1.30 2.66 -2.58
CA ILE A 28 -0.01 2.80 -1.94
C ILE A 28 -0.13 4.15 -1.24
N VAL A 29 -1.32 4.75 -1.30
CA VAL A 29 -1.65 6.00 -0.61
C VAL A 29 -3.06 5.90 -0.05
N GLY A 30 -3.34 6.52 1.09
CA GLY A 30 -4.62 6.38 1.77
C GLY A 30 -4.93 7.45 2.79
N ASN A 31 -6.05 7.29 3.49
CA ASN A 31 -6.67 8.31 4.33
C ASN A 31 -6.00 8.56 5.69
N ILE A 32 -4.96 7.80 6.04
CA ILE A 32 -4.24 7.93 7.31
C ILE A 32 -2.79 8.38 7.10
N ALA A 33 -2.16 8.85 8.18
CA ALA A 33 -0.80 9.37 8.14
C ALA A 33 0.23 8.30 7.71
N GLU A 34 0.05 7.07 8.17
CA GLU A 34 0.87 5.90 7.79
C GLU A 34 0.77 5.57 6.30
N LEU A 35 -0.28 6.05 5.63
CA LEU A 35 -0.49 5.93 4.17
C LEU A 35 -0.43 7.30 3.45
N GLY A 36 0.15 8.31 4.09
CA GLY A 36 0.44 9.59 3.45
C GLY A 36 -0.72 10.59 3.36
N ASN A 37 -1.89 10.33 3.95
CA ASN A 37 -3.07 11.21 3.92
C ASN A 37 -3.45 11.68 2.50
N TRP A 38 -3.58 10.73 1.56
CA TRP A 38 -3.90 10.97 0.15
C TRP A 38 -2.90 11.85 -0.61
N ASN A 39 -1.71 12.09 -0.07
CA ASN A 39 -0.63 12.79 -0.76
C ASN A 39 0.30 11.80 -1.50
N PRO A 40 0.34 11.79 -2.85
CA PRO A 40 1.20 10.90 -3.63
C PRO A 40 2.70 11.05 -3.35
N ASP A 41 3.15 12.21 -2.90
CA ASP A 41 4.55 12.44 -2.51
C ASP A 41 4.91 11.74 -1.20
N LYS A 42 3.90 11.35 -0.41
CA LYS A 42 4.02 10.59 0.83
C LYS A 42 3.52 9.15 0.70
N ALA A 43 3.31 8.68 -0.53
CA ALA A 43 2.89 7.31 -0.78
C ALA A 43 3.97 6.30 -0.33
N VAL A 44 3.52 5.14 0.15
CA VAL A 44 4.38 4.08 0.68
C VAL A 44 4.80 3.14 -0.46
N GLY A 45 6.10 2.86 -0.55
CA GLY A 45 6.69 1.99 -1.57
C GLY A 45 8.14 2.37 -1.89
N CYS A 46 8.71 1.94 -3.03
CA CYS A 46 8.08 1.11 -4.06
C CYS A 46 7.79 -0.31 -3.56
N PHE A 47 6.74 -0.93 -4.10
CA PHE A 47 6.43 -2.33 -3.81
C PHE A 47 7.51 -3.26 -4.41
N PHE A 48 7.68 -4.43 -3.82
CA PHE A 48 8.57 -5.48 -4.33
C PHE A 48 7.82 -6.43 -5.26
N ASN A 49 8.51 -7.00 -6.25
CA ASN A 49 7.89 -7.89 -7.25
C ASN A 49 8.88 -8.92 -7.82
N ASN A 50 9.96 -9.22 -7.11
CA ASN A 50 11.01 -10.11 -7.60
C ASN A 50 11.56 -10.98 -6.46
N THR A 51 10.65 -11.55 -5.67
CA THR A 51 10.98 -12.48 -4.58
C THR A 51 10.16 -13.73 -4.80
N ALA A 52 10.77 -14.76 -5.39
CA ALA A 52 10.05 -15.95 -5.88
C ALA A 52 9.21 -16.68 -4.82
N SER A 53 9.58 -16.60 -3.54
CA SER A 53 8.82 -17.18 -2.42
C SER A 53 7.64 -16.33 -1.94
N ILE A 54 7.49 -15.10 -2.45
CA ILE A 54 6.45 -14.15 -2.03
C ILE A 54 5.61 -13.70 -3.22
N ALA A 55 6.22 -13.01 -4.19
CA ALA A 55 5.56 -12.62 -5.44
C ALA A 55 6.59 -12.26 -6.52
N ASN A 56 6.15 -12.46 -7.77
CA ASN A 56 6.85 -12.03 -8.98
C ASN A 56 5.93 -11.14 -9.82
N TYR A 57 6.50 -10.19 -10.56
CA TYR A 57 5.78 -9.35 -11.52
C TYR A 57 4.90 -10.20 -12.47
N PRO A 58 3.64 -9.81 -12.75
CA PRO A 58 2.99 -8.52 -12.44
C PRO A 58 2.31 -8.43 -11.07
N THR A 59 2.59 -9.37 -10.16
CA THR A 59 2.15 -9.27 -8.77
C THR A 59 3.20 -8.56 -7.92
N TRP A 60 2.75 -7.59 -7.14
CA TRP A 60 3.57 -6.78 -6.25
C TRP A 60 3.20 -7.03 -4.80
N PHE A 61 4.13 -6.81 -3.88
CA PHE A 61 3.86 -6.91 -2.44
C PHE A 61 4.63 -5.88 -1.61
N TYR A 62 4.07 -5.54 -0.44
CA TYR A 62 4.74 -4.72 0.55
C TYR A 62 4.14 -4.93 1.95
N ASP A 63 4.97 -4.88 2.99
CA ASP A 63 4.56 -4.99 4.38
C ASP A 63 4.50 -3.59 5.00
N ILE A 64 3.34 -3.20 5.53
CA ILE A 64 3.11 -1.85 6.06
C ILE A 64 2.66 -1.93 7.52
N SER A 65 3.29 -1.13 8.38
CA SER A 65 2.83 -0.90 9.73
C SER A 65 1.60 0.01 9.71
N LEU A 66 0.47 -0.49 10.19
CA LEU A 66 -0.80 0.23 10.23
C LEU A 66 -1.40 0.23 11.65
N PRO A 67 -2.19 1.24 12.03
CA PRO A 67 -2.86 1.26 13.32
C PRO A 67 -3.82 0.08 13.43
N ALA A 68 -3.76 -0.67 14.53
CA ALA A 68 -4.56 -1.86 14.76
C ALA A 68 -6.07 -1.53 14.87
N GLY A 69 -6.93 -2.45 14.41
CA GLY A 69 -8.39 -2.31 14.51
C GLY A 69 -8.97 -1.06 13.83
N THR A 70 -8.27 -0.53 12.83
CA THR A 70 -8.61 0.74 12.19
C THR A 70 -9.12 0.49 10.78
N ARG A 71 -10.28 1.06 10.45
CA ARG A 71 -10.80 1.10 9.08
C ARG A 71 -10.02 2.14 8.29
N ILE A 72 -9.37 1.70 7.22
CA ILE A 72 -8.59 2.51 6.29
C ILE A 72 -9.22 2.49 4.91
N GLU A 73 -8.96 3.57 4.15
CA GLU A 73 -9.25 3.67 2.73
C GLU A 73 -7.97 4.01 2.00
N TYR A 74 -7.75 3.37 0.85
CA TYR A 74 -6.51 3.53 0.10
C TYR A 74 -6.72 3.24 -1.39
N LYS A 75 -5.72 3.63 -2.17
CA LYS A 75 -5.54 3.26 -3.57
C LYS A 75 -4.10 2.95 -3.86
N TYR A 76 -3.90 2.16 -4.91
CA TYR A 76 -2.59 2.01 -5.52
C TYR A 76 -2.33 3.12 -6.54
N ILE A 77 -1.07 3.52 -6.65
CA ILE A 77 -0.60 4.48 -7.66
C ILE A 77 0.67 3.95 -8.33
N LYS A 78 0.83 4.25 -9.61
CA LYS A 78 2.10 4.06 -10.33
C LYS A 78 2.80 5.41 -10.42
N LYS A 79 4.07 5.45 -10.02
CA LYS A 79 4.90 6.66 -10.09
C LYS A 79 6.14 6.41 -10.94
N ASP A 80 6.57 7.41 -11.68
CA ASP A 80 7.89 7.44 -12.31
C ASP A 80 8.85 8.42 -11.59
N ALA A 81 10.11 8.43 -12.02
CA ALA A 81 11.15 9.29 -11.45
C ALA A 81 10.95 10.79 -11.73
N ALA A 82 10.09 11.15 -12.70
CA ALA A 82 9.73 12.55 -12.99
C ALA A 82 8.58 13.05 -12.10
N GLY A 83 8.00 12.18 -11.27
CA GLY A 83 6.89 12.51 -10.38
C GLY A 83 5.51 12.37 -11.02
N ASN A 84 5.40 11.81 -12.23
CA ASN A 84 4.10 11.54 -12.83
C ASN A 84 3.39 10.42 -12.05
N VAL A 85 2.11 10.62 -11.75
CA VAL A 85 1.29 9.70 -10.96
C VAL A 85 0.12 9.20 -11.79
N VAL A 86 -0.02 7.89 -11.90
CA VAL A 86 -1.24 7.24 -12.42
C VAL A 86 -1.95 6.57 -11.26
N TRP A 87 -3.19 6.99 -11.00
CA TRP A 87 -4.03 6.40 -9.97
C TRP A 87 -4.74 5.15 -10.49
N GLU A 88 -4.92 4.18 -9.61
CA GLU A 88 -5.89 3.11 -9.81
C GLU A 88 -7.29 3.69 -10.05
N SER A 89 -8.03 3.10 -10.99
CA SER A 89 -9.38 3.54 -11.36
C SER A 89 -10.43 3.09 -10.33
N GLY A 90 -11.69 3.47 -10.52
CA GLY A 90 -12.78 3.02 -9.65
C GLY A 90 -12.79 3.63 -8.24
N SER A 91 -13.48 2.97 -7.32
CA SER A 91 -13.63 3.39 -5.92
C SER A 91 -12.38 3.10 -5.09
N ASN A 92 -12.28 3.69 -3.90
CA ASN A 92 -11.22 3.35 -2.94
C ASN A 92 -11.36 1.90 -2.48
N HIS A 93 -10.23 1.23 -2.26
CA HIS A 93 -10.20 0.03 -1.45
C HIS A 93 -10.49 0.36 0.00
N VAL A 94 -11.10 -0.58 0.72
CA VAL A 94 -11.45 -0.44 2.12
C VAL A 94 -10.98 -1.68 2.87
N TYR A 95 -10.25 -1.49 3.96
CA TYR A 95 -9.79 -2.58 4.81
C TYR A 95 -9.86 -2.18 6.28
N THR A 96 -10.20 -3.13 7.15
CA THR A 96 -10.08 -2.95 8.60
C THR A 96 -8.92 -3.80 9.08
N THR A 97 -7.89 -3.15 9.63
CA THR A 97 -6.69 -3.85 10.12
C THR A 97 -7.03 -4.77 11.28
N VAL A 98 -6.27 -5.86 11.40
CA VAL A 98 -6.36 -6.76 12.56
C VAL A 98 -6.05 -6.00 13.85
N THR A 99 -6.59 -6.46 14.97
CA THR A 99 -6.34 -5.85 16.29
C THR A 99 -5.03 -6.31 16.91
N ASN A 100 -4.47 -7.42 16.43
CA ASN A 100 -3.18 -7.99 16.84
C ASN A 100 -2.57 -8.87 15.73
N GLY A 101 -1.29 -9.22 15.85
CA GLY A 101 -0.60 -10.08 14.89
C GLY A 101 -0.33 -9.38 13.55
N THR A 102 -0.51 -10.12 12.46
CA THR A 102 -0.25 -9.66 11.09
C THR A 102 -1.48 -9.83 10.21
N GLY A 103 -1.80 -8.81 9.40
CA GLY A 103 -2.83 -8.88 8.37
C GLY A 103 -2.25 -9.23 6.99
N THR A 104 -3.10 -9.75 6.11
CA THR A 104 -2.79 -9.90 4.67
C THR A 104 -3.98 -9.41 3.87
N VAL A 105 -3.70 -8.63 2.83
CA VAL A 105 -4.66 -8.12 1.85
C VAL A 105 -4.20 -8.54 0.46
N VAL A 106 -5.15 -8.95 -0.38
CA VAL A 106 -4.90 -9.34 -1.77
C VAL A 106 -5.88 -8.60 -2.66
N ASP A 107 -5.36 -7.66 -3.45
CA ASP A 107 -6.13 -6.84 -4.37
C ASP A 107 -5.73 -7.12 -5.82
N THR A 108 -6.49 -6.54 -6.74
CA THR A 108 -6.17 -6.51 -8.18
C THR A 108 -6.25 -5.06 -8.64
N TRP A 109 -5.23 -4.61 -9.39
CA TRP A 109 -5.14 -3.26 -9.96
C TRP A 109 -6.27 -2.94 -10.96
#